data_AF-A0A1N6PKT7-F1
#
_entry.id   AF-A0A1N6PKT7-F1
#
_cell.length_a   1.000
_cell.length_b   1.000
_cell.length_c   1.000
_cell.angle_alpha   90.00
_cell.angle_beta   90.00
_cell.angle_gamma   90.00
#
_symmetry.space_group_name_H-M   'P 1'
#
loop_
_entity.id
_entity.type
_entity.pdbx_description
1 polymer ?
#
loop_
_entity_poly.entity_id
_entity_poly.type
_entity_poly.pdbx_seq_one_letter_code
_entity_poly.pdbx_strand_id
1 'polypeptide(L)' 'MSGGLDWPGLMRMGLGPARLGGLGLRPAQFWALTPAELALMLGVEPGRRGAMTRDRLAELVARYPDRPAG' A
#
# COMPACT_ATOMS: atom_id res chain seq x y z
N MET A 1 11.23 14.30 5.45
CA MET A 1 10.59 13.47 6.47
C MET A 1 9.84 12.37 5.74
N SER A 2 10.38 11.14 5.69
CA SER A 2 9.67 10.03 5.07
C SER A 2 8.58 9.59 6.05
N GLY A 3 7.42 10.24 6.00
CA GLY A 3 6.25 9.82 6.75
C GLY A 3 5.94 8.37 6.37
N GLY A 4 5.89 7.48 7.35
CA GLY A 4 5.49 6.09 7.12
C GLY A 4 4.08 6.03 6.52
N LEU A 5 3.69 4.84 6.07
CA LEU A 5 2.32 4.60 5.63
C LEU A 5 1.34 4.87 6.79
N ASP A 6 0.30 5.67 6.56
CA ASP A 6 -0.80 5.88 7.52
C ASP A 6 -1.64 4.60 7.65
N TRP A 7 -1.11 3.66 8.43
CA TRP A 7 -1.76 2.40 8.76
C TRP A 7 -3.13 2.57 9.42
N PRO A 8 -3.29 3.47 10.43
CA PRO A 8 -4.60 3.72 11.02
C PRO A 8 -5.63 4.21 9.99
N GLY A 9 -5.24 5.13 9.10
CA GLY A 9 -6.11 5.61 8.02
C GLY A 9 -6.52 4.49 7.06
N LEU A 10 -5.55 3.69 6.63
CA LEU A 10 -5.76 2.54 5.74
C LEU A 10 -6.74 1.53 6.37
N MET A 11 -6.54 1.18 7.64
CA MET A 11 -7.42 0.24 8.35
C MET A 11 -8.83 0.79 8.54
N ARG A 12 -9.00 2.09 8.82
CA ARG A 12 -10.32 2.72 8.90
C ARG A 12 -11.05 2.67 7.56
N MET A 13 -10.35 2.89 6.45
CA MET A 13 -10.95 2.83 5.12
C MET A 13 -11.25 1.40 4.68
N GLY A 14 -10.42 0.41 5.02
CA GLY A 14 -10.65 -0.98 4.65
C GLY A 14 -11.68 -1.70 5.54
N LEU A 15 -11.48 -1.66 6.85
CA LEU A 15 -12.25 -2.42 7.84
C LEU A 15 -13.43 -1.63 8.42
N GLY A 16 -13.39 -0.30 8.31
CA GLY A 16 -14.43 0.56 8.86
C GLY A 16 -15.78 0.37 8.15
N PRO A 17 -16.90 0.66 8.82
CA PRO A 17 -18.23 0.46 8.26
C PRO A 17 -18.49 1.37 7.04
N ALA A 18 -19.26 0.86 6.06
CA ALA A 18 -19.64 1.64 4.87
C ALA A 18 -20.37 2.95 5.19
N ARG A 19 -21.20 2.97 6.25
CA ARG A 19 -21.88 4.19 6.72
C ARG A 19 -20.93 5.31 7.18
N LEU A 20 -19.68 4.99 7.48
CA LEU A 20 -18.63 5.93 7.88
C LEU A 20 -17.61 6.17 6.74
N GLY A 21 -17.91 5.73 5.52
CA GLY A 21 -17.04 5.88 4.35
C GLY A 21 -15.96 4.80 4.18
N GLY A 22 -15.99 3.73 4.98
CA GLY A 22 -15.10 2.57 4.79
C GLY A 22 -15.65 1.54 3.79
N LEU A 23 -14.88 0.49 3.49
CA LEU A 23 -15.27 -0.61 2.60
C LEU A 23 -16.06 -1.70 3.34
N GLY A 24 -16.09 -1.69 4.67
CA GLY A 24 -16.80 -2.69 5.49
C GLY A 24 -16.26 -4.12 5.33
N LEU A 25 -14.99 -4.27 4.93
CA LEU A 25 -14.39 -5.58 4.71
C LEU A 25 -14.19 -6.33 6.02
N ARG A 26 -14.39 -7.65 6.00
CA ARG A 26 -13.92 -8.50 7.09
C ARG A 26 -12.39 -8.53 7.11
N PRO A 27 -11.74 -8.70 8.28
CA PRO A 27 -10.28 -8.73 8.38
C PRO A 27 -9.61 -9.69 7.40
N ALA A 28 -10.16 -10.89 7.23
CA ALA A 28 -9.62 -11.87 6.28
C ALA A 28 -9.74 -11.40 4.82
N GLN A 29 -10.81 -10.71 4.45
CA GLN A 29 -10.98 -10.18 3.09
C GLN A 29 -9.97 -9.06 2.83
N PHE A 30 -9.82 -8.14 3.79
CA PHE A 30 -8.86 -7.05 3.70
C PHE A 30 -7.42 -7.54 3.50
N TRP A 31 -6.99 -8.54 4.28
CA TRP A 31 -5.63 -9.09 4.18
C TRP A 31 -5.42 -10.01 2.97
N ALA A 32 -6.49 -10.49 2.34
CA ALA A 32 -6.41 -11.24 1.10
C ALA A 32 -6.26 -10.34 -0.14
N LEU A 33 -6.60 -9.05 -0.03
CA LEU A 33 -6.45 -8.10 -1.13
C LEU A 33 -5.00 -7.76 -1.40
N THR A 34 -4.65 -7.71 -2.69
CA THR A 34 -3.44 -7.04 -3.14
C THR A 34 -3.57 -5.52 -2.92
N PRO A 35 -2.45 -4.78 -2.78
CA PRO A 35 -2.50 -3.33 -2.69
C PRO A 35 -3.17 -2.65 -3.89
N ALA A 36 -3.08 -3.25 -5.09
CA ALA A 36 -3.72 -2.73 -6.29
C ALA A 36 -5.25 -2.88 -6.26
N GLU A 37 -5.75 -4.03 -5.80
CA GLU A 37 -7.19 -4.25 -5.63
C GLU A 37 -7.77 -3.32 -4.55
N LEU A 38 -7.06 -3.15 -3.44
CA LEU A 38 -7.47 -2.21 -2.40
C LEU A 38 -7.50 -0.77 -2.94
N ALA A 39 -6.48 -0.33 -3.69
CA ALA A 39 -6.46 1.00 -4.29
C ALA A 39 -7.65 1.20 -5.26
N LEU A 40 -7.91 0.22 -6.12
CA LEU A 40 -9.04 0.22 -7.04
C LEU A 40 -10.38 0.39 -6.29
N MET A 41 -10.60 -0.40 -5.24
CA MET A 41 -11.82 -0.32 -4.42
C MET A 41 -11.98 1.01 -3.69
N LEU A 42 -10.87 1.66 -3.35
CA LEU A 42 -10.85 3.00 -2.75
C LEU A 42 -10.98 4.13 -3.77
N GLY A 43 -11.14 3.81 -5.08
CA GLY A 43 -11.18 4.80 -6.14
C GLY A 43 -9.85 5.52 -6.37
N VAL A 44 -8.74 4.92 -5.91
CA VAL A 44 -7.39 5.40 -6.14
C VAL A 44 -6.86 4.69 -7.37
N GLU A 45 -6.55 5.43 -8.43
CA GLU A 45 -5.97 4.86 -9.65
C GLU A 45 -4.67 4.08 -9.34
N PRO A 46 -4.69 2.74 -9.43
CA PRO A 46 -3.51 1.93 -9.19
C PRO A 46 -2.58 2.06 -10.39
N GLY A 47 -1.65 3.02 -10.36
CA GLY A 47 -0.71 3.14 -11.48
C GLY A 47 0.02 4.46 -11.69
N ARG A 48 -0.14 5.47 -10.82
CA ARG A 48 0.60 6.73 -11.03
C ARG A 48 2.12 6.59 -10.88
N ARG A 49 2.59 5.54 -10.19
CA ARG A 49 3.96 5.04 -10.29
C ARG A 49 3.93 3.86 -11.25
N GLY A 50 4.58 3.99 -12.41
CA GLY A 50 4.64 2.93 -13.42
C GLY A 50 5.12 1.60 -12.83
N ALA A 51 4.87 0.52 -13.58
CA ALA A 51 5.28 -0.84 -13.18
C ALA A 51 6.75 -0.85 -12.68
N MET A 52 7.03 -1.66 -11.67
CA MET A 52 8.39 -1.84 -11.17
C MET A 52 9.29 -2.33 -12.32
N THR A 53 10.22 -1.49 -12.75
CA THR A 53 11.24 -1.87 -13.73
C THR A 53 12.43 -2.51 -13.03
N ARG A 54 13.24 -3.24 -13.80
CA ARG A 54 14.50 -3.80 -13.30
C ARG A 54 15.45 -2.71 -12.80
N ASP A 55 15.56 -1.61 -13.53
CA ASP A 55 16.41 -0.47 -13.14
C ASP A 55 15.93 0.14 -11.82
N ARG A 56 14.62 0.32 -11.67
CA ARG A 56 14.05 0.88 -10.45
C ARG A 56 14.24 -0.03 -9.24
N LEU A 57 14.18 -1.35 -9.44
CA LEU A 57 14.52 -2.30 -8.39
C LEU A 57 16.00 -2.19 -7.99
N ALA A 58 16.92 -2.08 -8.96
CA ALA A 58 18.35 -1.90 -8.68
C ALA A 58 18.63 -0.62 -7.87
N GLU A 59 17.95 0.49 -8.21
CA GLU A 59 18.02 1.74 -7.43
C GLU A 59 17.54 1.57 -5.98
N LEU A 60 16.47 0.79 -5.76
CA LEU A 60 15.94 0.53 -4.42
C LEU A 60 16.91 -0.30 -3.59
N VAL A 61 17.50 -1.35 -4.18
CA VAL A 61 18.50 -2.21 -3.52
C VAL A 61 19.71 -1.38 -3.07
N ALA A 62 20.21 -0.49 -3.92
CA ALA A 62 21.32 0.40 -3.57
C ALA A 62 20.96 1.39 -2.45
N ARG A 63 19.70 1.86 -2.42
CA ARG A 63 19.21 2.84 -1.43
C ARG A 63 18.91 2.21 -0.06
N TYR A 64 18.50 0.95 -0.04
CA TYR A 64 18.10 0.23 1.17
C TYR A 64 18.84 -1.10 1.26
N PRO A 65 20.17 -1.08 1.48
CA PRO A 65 20.95 -2.31 1.55
C PRO A 65 20.60 -3.10 2.81
N ASP A 66 20.55 -4.43 2.69
CA ASP A 66 20.20 -5.35 3.80
C ASP A 66 21.24 -5.33 4.93
N ARG A 67 22.48 -4.92 4.63
CA ARG A 67 23.53 -4.69 5.61
C ARG A 67 23.96 -3.22 5.55
N PRO A 68 24.23 -2.59 6.71
CA PRO A 68 24.86 -1.28 6.71
C PRO A 68 26.18 -1.36 5.92
N ALA A 69 26.45 -0.35 5.10
CA ALA A 69 27.79 -0.17 4.57
C ALA A 69 28.74 -0.05 5.76
N GLY A 70 29.73 -0.95 5.82
CA GLY A 70 30.76 -0.94 6.86
C GLY A 70 31.59 0.33 6.83
#